data_AF-A6I8L4-F1
#
_entry.id   AF-A6I8L4-F1
#
_cell.length_a   1.000
_cell.length_b   1.000
_cell.length_c   1.000
_cell.angle_alpha   90.00
_cell.angle_beta   90.00
_cell.angle_gamma   90.00
#
_symmetry.space_group_name_H-M   'P 1'
#
loop_
_entity.id
_entity.type
_entity.pdbx_description
1 polymer ?
#
loop_
_entity_poly.entity_id
_entity_poly.type
_entity_poly.pdbx_seq_one_letter_code
_entity_poly.pdbx_strand_id
1 'polypeptide(L)'
;MNDLRILFVLVNSDEPKNKRIFEYFQISRVNVPSVQILNLSSDARYKMPTDNITFESLKKFCNSFLSRTAKKHKSSEEIPKYWDQEPVKKLVGKNFNVVVFDKEKDVFVMFYAPWSEKCRVLLPLLEELGIKYQNHSTVIIAKIDITANDIQLANPEQYPFFRLFPTDSQEAVMYKGEHTMKGFCDFLESHVKVRIEEDDELLYIEQNEVAEEEVLAEPEMQHIDKLPEKPPLKVEDTSKQDRPAKESPALGSISQPEELERRKETAEKEKKVAQPKEQPKPERKLDIKEEL
;
A
#
# COMPACT_ATOMS: atom_id res chain seq x y z
N MET A 1 -6.19 25.18 -36.35
CA MET A 1 -5.87 24.02 -35.50
C MET A 1 -7.08 23.80 -34.62
N ASN A 2 -7.56 22.57 -34.39
CA ASN A 2 -8.82 22.39 -33.64
C ASN A 2 -8.55 22.47 -32.13
N ASP A 3 -9.15 23.46 -31.47
CA ASP A 3 -9.09 23.63 -30.02
C ASP A 3 -9.85 22.48 -29.33
N LEU A 4 -9.09 21.47 -28.92
CA LEU A 4 -9.57 20.39 -28.06
C LEU A 4 -9.95 20.97 -26.70
N ARG A 5 -11.26 21.01 -26.43
CA ARG A 5 -11.85 21.49 -25.18
C ARG A 5 -12.45 20.31 -24.41
N ILE A 6 -12.34 20.36 -23.09
CA ILE A 6 -12.90 19.35 -22.18
C ILE A 6 -14.17 19.92 -21.55
N LEU A 7 -15.27 19.17 -21.63
CA LEU A 7 -16.48 19.42 -20.85
C LEU A 7 -16.37 18.63 -19.54
N PHE A 8 -16.53 19.30 -18.41
CA PHE A 8 -16.59 18.66 -17.10
C PHE A 8 -18.03 18.28 -16.79
N VAL A 9 -18.24 17.03 -16.39
CA VAL A 9 -19.54 16.46 -16.01
C VAL A 9 -19.39 15.80 -14.65
N LEU A 10 -20.29 16.09 -13.72
CA LEU A 10 -20.36 15.42 -12.41
C LEU A 10 -21.52 14.42 -12.43
N VAL A 11 -21.25 13.20 -11.95
CA VAL A 11 -22.25 12.12 -11.82
C VAL A 11 -22.35 11.76 -10.34
N ASN A 12 -23.56 11.78 -9.79
CA ASN A 12 -23.80 11.31 -8.42
C ASN A 12 -23.81 9.77 -8.38
N SER A 13 -23.02 9.17 -7.48
CA SER A 13 -23.01 7.72 -7.20
C SER A 13 -24.29 7.20 -6.54
N ASP A 14 -25.00 8.09 -5.85
CA ASP A 14 -26.06 7.71 -4.92
C ASP A 14 -27.45 7.75 -5.58
N GLU A 15 -27.54 8.31 -6.80
CA GLU A 15 -28.74 8.33 -7.64
C GLU A 15 -28.81 7.03 -8.47
N PRO A 16 -29.76 6.11 -8.19
CA PRO A 16 -29.82 4.80 -8.84
C PRO A 16 -30.00 4.84 -10.35
N LYS A 17 -30.60 5.91 -10.91
CA LYS A 17 -30.74 6.09 -12.37
C LYS A 17 -29.39 6.12 -13.08
N ASN A 18 -28.32 6.52 -12.39
CA ASN A 18 -26.97 6.60 -12.97
C ASN A 18 -26.30 5.22 -13.12
N LYS A 19 -26.85 4.11 -12.60
CA LYS A 19 -26.21 2.77 -12.61
C LYS A 19 -25.60 2.39 -13.97
N ARG A 20 -26.29 2.69 -15.08
CA ARG A 20 -25.82 2.41 -16.45
C ARG A 20 -24.53 3.15 -16.84
N ILE A 21 -24.28 4.35 -16.31
CA ILE A 21 -23.05 5.10 -16.58
C ILE A 21 -21.87 4.53 -15.77
N PHE A 22 -22.12 4.08 -14.54
CA PHE A 22 -21.13 3.34 -13.74
C PHE A 22 -20.76 2.01 -14.41
N GLU A 23 -21.72 1.29 -14.96
CA GLU A 23 -21.49 0.09 -15.78
C GLU A 23 -20.67 0.41 -17.05
N TYR A 24 -21.03 1.45 -17.81
CA TYR A 24 -20.33 1.86 -19.04
C TYR A 24 -18.86 2.24 -18.80
N PHE A 25 -18.57 2.95 -17.71
CA PHE A 25 -17.22 3.37 -17.34
C PHE A 25 -16.47 2.34 -16.49
N GLN A 26 -17.10 1.19 -16.15
CA GLN A 26 -16.59 0.16 -15.25
C GLN A 26 -16.12 0.71 -13.89
N ILE A 27 -16.96 1.56 -13.29
CA ILE A 27 -16.74 2.13 -11.96
C ILE A 27 -17.61 1.38 -10.95
N SER A 28 -16.97 0.56 -10.11
CA SER A 28 -17.57 -0.05 -8.92
C SER A 28 -17.71 0.96 -7.78
N ARG A 29 -18.52 0.65 -6.76
CA ARG A 29 -18.69 1.54 -5.58
C ARG A 29 -17.39 1.82 -4.82
N VAL A 30 -16.45 0.87 -4.78
CA VAL A 30 -15.13 1.04 -4.17
C VAL A 30 -14.18 1.93 -4.98
N ASN A 31 -14.52 2.20 -6.24
CA ASN A 31 -13.80 3.13 -7.13
C ASN A 31 -14.46 4.53 -7.13
N VAL A 32 -15.19 4.90 -6.08
CA VAL A 32 -15.82 6.22 -5.90
C VAL A 32 -15.18 6.93 -4.69
N PRO A 33 -14.76 8.20 -4.81
CA PRO A 33 -14.80 9.04 -6.01
C PRO A 33 -13.67 8.70 -7.00
N SER A 34 -13.90 8.89 -8.29
CA SER A 34 -12.86 8.78 -9.33
C SER A 34 -13.16 9.71 -10.51
N VAL A 35 -12.16 9.92 -11.37
CA VAL A 35 -12.24 10.78 -12.55
C VAL A 35 -11.83 10.00 -13.80
N GLN A 36 -12.64 10.08 -14.85
CA GLN A 36 -12.29 9.59 -16.18
C GLN A 36 -12.54 10.66 -17.24
N ILE A 37 -11.81 10.58 -18.36
CA ILE A 37 -12.09 11.35 -19.59
C ILE A 37 -12.58 10.38 -20.67
N LEU A 38 -13.62 10.78 -21.41
CA LEU A 38 -14.14 10.06 -22.58
C LEU A 38 -13.91 10.88 -23.85
N ASN A 39 -13.22 10.29 -24.84
CA ASN A 39 -13.19 10.81 -26.20
C ASN A 39 -14.37 10.25 -27.00
N LEU A 40 -15.43 11.03 -27.14
CA LEU A 40 -16.69 10.63 -27.80
C LEU A 40 -16.49 10.12 -29.25
N SER A 41 -15.51 10.64 -29.99
CA SER A 41 -15.26 10.27 -31.39
C SER A 41 -14.56 8.92 -31.57
N SER A 42 -14.07 8.29 -30.49
CA SER A 42 -13.27 7.05 -30.56
C SER A 42 -13.56 6.06 -29.43
N ASP A 43 -14.59 6.33 -28.63
CA ASP A 43 -14.92 5.68 -27.34
C ASP A 43 -13.70 5.46 -26.43
N ALA A 44 -12.67 6.32 -26.54
CA ALA A 44 -11.45 6.15 -25.76
C ALA A 44 -11.67 6.70 -24.34
N ARG A 45 -11.77 5.79 -23.38
CA ARG A 45 -11.74 6.08 -21.94
C ARG A 45 -10.30 6.25 -21.44
N TYR A 46 -10.11 7.13 -20.46
CA TYR A 46 -8.84 7.39 -19.77
C TYR A 46 -9.14 7.53 -18.28
N LYS A 47 -8.48 6.75 -17.42
CA LYS A 47 -8.62 6.84 -15.95
C LYS A 47 -7.57 7.82 -15.38
N MET A 48 -7.91 8.62 -14.37
CA MET A 48 -6.96 9.55 -13.76
C MET A 48 -5.93 8.80 -12.90
N PRO A 49 -4.60 8.98 -13.10
CA PRO A 49 -3.57 8.19 -12.43
C PRO A 49 -3.16 8.76 -11.07
N THR A 50 -4.13 9.05 -10.19
CA THR A 50 -3.90 9.37 -8.78
C THR A 50 -5.17 9.23 -7.95
N ASP A 51 -5.01 8.86 -6.69
CA ASP A 51 -6.09 8.75 -5.69
C ASP A 51 -6.55 10.14 -5.19
N ASN A 52 -5.68 11.16 -5.29
CA ASN A 52 -5.92 12.50 -4.74
C ASN A 52 -6.55 13.46 -5.77
N ILE A 53 -7.87 13.65 -5.69
CA ILE A 53 -8.63 14.54 -6.58
C ILE A 53 -8.48 16.01 -6.12
N THR A 54 -7.45 16.70 -6.62
CA THR A 54 -7.19 18.12 -6.38
C THR A 54 -7.29 18.91 -7.70
N PHE A 55 -7.39 20.24 -7.62
CA PHE A 55 -7.34 21.10 -8.81
C PHE A 55 -6.06 20.86 -9.65
N GLU A 56 -4.92 20.65 -8.99
CA GLU A 56 -3.64 20.42 -9.66
C GLU A 56 -3.59 19.05 -10.34
N SER A 57 -4.08 17.99 -9.69
CA SER A 57 -4.12 16.66 -10.32
C SER A 57 -5.07 16.62 -11.50
N LEU A 58 -6.25 17.25 -11.38
CA LEU A 58 -7.24 17.35 -12.44
C LEU A 58 -6.69 18.16 -13.63
N LYS A 59 -6.03 19.30 -13.38
CA LYS A 59 -5.36 20.12 -14.41
C LYS A 59 -4.23 19.35 -15.09
N LYS A 60 -3.40 18.63 -14.33
CA LYS A 60 -2.32 17.77 -14.87
C LYS A 60 -2.88 16.65 -15.75
N PHE A 61 -3.94 15.99 -15.34
CA PHE A 61 -4.60 14.92 -16.10
C PHE A 61 -5.24 15.46 -17.40
N CYS A 62 -5.96 16.58 -17.32
CA CYS A 62 -6.52 17.26 -18.49
C CYS A 62 -5.43 17.67 -19.50
N ASN A 63 -4.33 18.26 -19.03
CA ASN A 63 -3.19 18.61 -19.88
C ASN A 63 -2.53 17.38 -20.51
N SER A 64 -2.45 16.25 -19.79
CA SER A 64 -1.92 14.99 -20.32
C SER A 64 -2.80 14.40 -21.42
N PHE A 65 -4.13 14.49 -21.28
CA PHE A 65 -5.07 14.10 -22.33
C PHE A 65 -4.95 15.00 -23.57
N LEU A 66 -4.94 16.33 -23.38
CA LEU A 66 -4.84 17.30 -24.48
C LEU A 66 -3.50 17.19 -25.25
N SER A 67 -2.40 16.93 -24.54
CA SER A 67 -1.07 16.64 -25.14
C SER A 67 -0.93 15.22 -25.71
N ARG A 68 -1.99 14.40 -25.66
CA ARG A 68 -2.02 13.00 -26.12
C ARG A 68 -1.03 12.08 -25.40
N THR A 69 -0.58 12.45 -24.20
CA THR A 69 0.33 11.65 -23.36
C THR A 69 -0.40 10.72 -22.38
N ALA A 70 -1.70 10.93 -22.13
CA ALA A 70 -2.48 10.11 -21.22
C ALA A 70 -2.63 8.66 -21.74
N LYS A 71 -2.42 7.67 -20.85
CA LYS A 71 -2.61 6.24 -21.15
C LYS A 71 -4.09 5.96 -21.45
N LYS A 72 -4.41 5.56 -22.69
CA LYS A 72 -5.76 5.08 -23.06
C LYS A 72 -6.06 3.81 -22.25
N HIS A 73 -7.24 3.75 -21.66
CA HIS A 73 -7.72 2.57 -20.94
C HIS A 73 -8.01 1.41 -21.91
N LYS A 74 -7.73 0.19 -21.48
CA LYS A 74 -7.96 -1.08 -22.19
C LYS A 74 -8.57 -2.09 -21.21
N SER A 75 -9.30 -3.08 -21.70
CA SER A 75 -9.73 -4.23 -20.88
C SER A 75 -8.55 -5.03 -20.32
N SER A 76 -7.39 -5.01 -20.96
CA SER A 76 -6.15 -5.53 -20.42
C SER A 76 -4.93 -4.84 -21.03
N GLU A 77 -3.84 -4.81 -20.28
CA GLU A 77 -2.49 -4.60 -20.80
C GLU A 77 -2.04 -5.77 -21.73
N GLU A 78 -0.86 -5.64 -22.32
CA GLU A 78 -0.21 -6.76 -23.00
C GLU A 78 0.53 -7.62 -21.98
N ILE A 79 0.58 -8.94 -22.19
CA ILE A 79 1.33 -9.86 -21.31
C ILE A 79 2.83 -9.50 -21.41
N PRO A 80 3.52 -9.20 -20.30
CA PRO A 80 4.97 -8.96 -20.33
C PRO A 80 5.73 -10.19 -20.83
N LYS A 81 6.83 -9.98 -21.58
CA LYS A 81 7.65 -11.09 -22.11
C LYS A 81 8.21 -12.02 -21.01
N TYR A 82 8.40 -11.47 -19.80
CA TYR A 82 9.01 -12.12 -18.65
C TYR A 82 8.09 -12.01 -17.42
N TRP A 83 6.79 -12.23 -17.62
CA TRP A 83 5.74 -12.02 -16.61
C TRP A 83 5.82 -12.98 -15.41
N ASP A 84 6.55 -14.08 -15.59
CA ASP A 84 6.67 -15.26 -14.73
C ASP A 84 8.10 -15.49 -14.19
N GLN A 85 9.06 -14.62 -14.54
CA GLN A 85 10.47 -14.77 -14.18
C GLN A 85 10.87 -14.10 -12.85
N GLU A 86 10.09 -13.12 -12.37
CA GLU A 86 10.25 -12.56 -11.03
C GLU A 86 9.54 -13.47 -10.00
N PRO A 87 10.04 -13.57 -8.75
CA PRO A 87 9.38 -14.34 -7.68
C PRO A 87 7.91 -13.97 -7.48
N VAL A 88 7.55 -12.69 -7.70
CA VAL A 88 6.15 -12.26 -7.77
C VAL A 88 5.69 -12.07 -9.22
N LYS A 89 4.91 -13.04 -9.71
CA LYS A 89 4.45 -13.10 -11.11
C LYS A 89 3.50 -11.95 -11.44
N LYS A 90 3.76 -11.25 -12.54
CA LYS A 90 2.95 -10.10 -12.99
C LYS A 90 1.77 -10.56 -13.86
N LEU A 91 0.55 -10.38 -13.36
CA LEU A 91 -0.67 -10.69 -14.10
C LEU A 91 -1.26 -9.45 -14.78
N VAL A 92 -1.97 -9.71 -15.88
CA VAL A 92 -2.77 -8.78 -16.67
C VAL A 92 -4.09 -9.48 -17.04
N GLY A 93 -5.13 -8.74 -17.41
CA GLY A 93 -6.45 -9.34 -17.74
C GLY A 93 -6.41 -10.48 -18.78
N LYS A 94 -5.42 -10.51 -19.70
CA LYS A 94 -5.23 -11.59 -20.68
C LYS A 94 -4.73 -12.92 -20.10
N ASN A 95 -3.91 -12.94 -19.04
CA ASN A 95 -3.42 -14.16 -18.41
C ASN A 95 -4.02 -14.44 -17.02
N PHE A 96 -4.66 -13.45 -16.39
CA PHE A 96 -5.22 -13.53 -15.04
C PHE A 96 -6.05 -14.81 -14.82
N ASN A 97 -7.13 -15.02 -15.56
CA ASN A 97 -7.98 -16.22 -15.43
C ASN A 97 -7.26 -17.54 -15.73
N VAL A 98 -6.19 -17.54 -16.53
CA VAL A 98 -5.43 -18.76 -16.87
C VAL A 98 -4.54 -19.17 -15.70
N VAL A 99 -3.98 -18.20 -14.97
CA VAL A 99 -3.10 -18.45 -13.83
C VAL A 99 -3.90 -18.68 -12.54
N VAL A 100 -4.89 -17.83 -12.23
CA VAL A 100 -5.60 -17.90 -10.94
C VAL A 100 -6.64 -19.03 -10.84
N PHE A 101 -6.92 -19.75 -11.94
CA PHE A 101 -7.78 -20.94 -11.94
C PHE A 101 -7.04 -22.19 -12.45
N ASP A 102 -5.72 -22.20 -12.27
CA ASP A 102 -4.90 -23.41 -12.35
C ASP A 102 -5.35 -24.43 -11.28
N LYS A 103 -5.34 -25.72 -11.62
CA LYS A 103 -5.79 -26.82 -10.74
C LYS A 103 -4.63 -27.48 -9.97
N GLU A 104 -3.42 -26.95 -10.11
CA GLU A 104 -2.22 -27.46 -9.46
C GLU A 104 -1.50 -26.38 -8.63
N LYS A 105 -2.11 -25.19 -8.49
CA LYS A 105 -1.47 -24.02 -7.88
C LYS A 105 -2.40 -23.23 -6.94
N ASP A 106 -1.85 -22.82 -5.81
CA ASP A 106 -2.46 -21.96 -4.81
C ASP A 106 -2.00 -20.52 -5.06
N VAL A 107 -2.81 -19.72 -5.77
CA VAL A 107 -2.35 -18.43 -6.31
C VAL A 107 -2.76 -17.26 -5.41
N PHE A 108 -1.79 -16.65 -4.74
CA PHE A 108 -1.98 -15.47 -3.89
C PHE A 108 -1.67 -14.19 -4.66
N VAL A 109 -2.69 -13.37 -4.89
CA VAL A 109 -2.61 -12.18 -5.75
C VAL A 109 -2.80 -10.89 -4.96
N MET A 110 -1.85 -9.96 -5.10
CA MET A 110 -2.03 -8.55 -4.74
C MET A 110 -2.73 -7.79 -5.87
N PHE A 111 -3.82 -7.09 -5.52
CA PHE A 111 -4.56 -6.21 -6.41
C PHE A 111 -4.21 -4.76 -6.06
N TYR A 112 -3.56 -4.04 -6.99
CA TYR A 112 -2.89 -2.78 -6.68
C TYR A 112 -3.11 -1.67 -7.73
N ALA A 113 -2.70 -0.45 -7.38
CA ALA A 113 -2.60 0.70 -8.28
C ALA A 113 -1.16 1.28 -8.24
N PRO A 114 -0.46 1.47 -9.38
CA PRO A 114 0.97 1.82 -9.39
C PRO A 114 1.35 3.13 -8.70
N TRP A 115 0.43 4.09 -8.63
CA TRP A 115 0.65 5.40 -8.01
C TRP A 115 0.30 5.43 -6.52
N SER A 116 -0.41 4.43 -6.00
CA SER A 116 -0.94 4.47 -4.65
C SER A 116 0.15 4.18 -3.62
N GLU A 117 0.34 5.11 -2.68
CA GLU A 117 1.39 5.02 -1.66
C GLU A 117 1.24 3.77 -0.79
N LYS A 118 0.01 3.45 -0.36
CA LYS A 118 -0.33 2.22 0.37
C LYS A 118 0.07 0.95 -0.40
N CYS A 119 -0.09 0.95 -1.73
CA CYS A 119 0.36 -0.17 -2.55
C CYS A 119 1.88 -0.24 -2.59
N ARG A 120 2.55 0.89 -2.84
CA ARG A 120 4.02 0.96 -2.98
C ARG A 120 4.78 0.53 -1.72
N VAL A 121 4.25 0.79 -0.53
CA VAL A 121 4.83 0.35 0.75
C VAL A 121 4.81 -1.19 0.90
N LEU A 122 3.86 -1.87 0.26
CA LEU A 122 3.70 -3.32 0.36
C LEU A 122 4.43 -4.11 -0.74
N LEU A 123 4.92 -3.44 -1.79
CA LEU A 123 5.64 -4.12 -2.88
C LEU A 123 6.93 -4.84 -2.44
N PRO A 124 7.79 -4.28 -1.55
CA PRO A 124 8.97 -5.00 -1.06
C PRO A 124 8.58 -6.25 -0.27
N LEU A 125 7.61 -6.12 0.63
CA LEU A 125 7.09 -7.23 1.45
C LEU A 125 6.48 -8.35 0.59
N LEU A 126 5.80 -8.00 -0.50
CA LEU A 126 5.29 -8.98 -1.45
C LEU A 126 6.42 -9.67 -2.22
N GLU A 127 7.51 -8.97 -2.54
CA GLU A 127 8.67 -9.55 -3.24
C GLU A 127 9.46 -10.48 -2.31
N GLU A 128 9.63 -10.13 -1.04
CA GLU A 128 10.17 -11.03 0.00
C GLU A 128 9.30 -12.29 0.17
N LEU A 129 7.96 -12.15 0.14
CA LEU A 129 7.02 -13.27 0.18
C LEU A 129 7.15 -14.14 -1.09
N GLY A 130 7.30 -13.50 -2.25
CA GLY A 130 7.60 -14.17 -3.52
C GLY A 130 8.86 -15.03 -3.42
N ILE A 131 9.93 -14.48 -2.85
CA ILE A 131 11.19 -15.20 -2.64
C ILE A 131 11.00 -16.39 -1.66
N LYS A 132 10.26 -16.23 -0.55
CA LYS A 132 10.00 -17.34 0.39
C LYS A 132 9.30 -18.52 -0.32
N TYR A 133 8.31 -18.25 -1.17
CA TYR A 133 7.51 -19.28 -1.83
C TYR A 133 7.96 -19.64 -3.25
N GLN A 134 9.08 -19.11 -3.76
CA GLN A 134 9.48 -19.26 -5.17
C GLN A 134 9.69 -20.72 -5.63
N ASN A 135 10.07 -21.60 -4.70
CA ASN A 135 10.34 -23.03 -4.93
C ASN A 135 9.17 -23.93 -4.48
N HIS A 136 8.09 -23.38 -3.91
CA HIS A 136 7.01 -24.17 -3.32
C HIS A 136 6.21 -24.91 -4.41
N SER A 137 5.89 -26.18 -4.17
CA SER A 137 5.19 -27.06 -5.12
C SER A 137 3.88 -26.48 -5.70
N THR A 138 2.96 -26.00 -4.85
CA THR A 138 1.69 -25.38 -5.29
C THR A 138 1.66 -23.85 -5.27
N VAL A 139 2.32 -23.16 -4.33
CA VAL A 139 2.08 -21.72 -4.11
C VAL A 139 2.63 -20.84 -5.24
N ILE A 140 1.84 -19.85 -5.65
CA ILE A 140 2.29 -18.77 -6.55
C ILE A 140 1.96 -17.41 -5.92
N ILE A 141 2.98 -16.56 -5.74
CA ILE A 141 2.78 -15.16 -5.37
C ILE A 141 2.70 -14.30 -6.63
N ALA A 142 1.73 -13.38 -6.71
CA ALA A 142 1.43 -12.62 -7.91
C ALA A 142 0.94 -11.17 -7.65
N LYS A 143 1.05 -10.30 -8.67
CA LYS A 143 0.67 -8.87 -8.62
C LYS A 143 -0.09 -8.44 -9.89
N ILE A 144 -1.23 -7.72 -9.76
CA ILE A 144 -2.01 -7.15 -10.88
C ILE A 144 -2.45 -5.69 -10.66
N ASP A 145 -2.20 -4.85 -11.67
CA ASP A 145 -2.71 -3.48 -11.75
C ASP A 145 -4.20 -3.50 -12.17
N ILE A 146 -5.10 -3.35 -11.19
CA ILE A 146 -6.56 -3.33 -11.42
C ILE A 146 -7.09 -2.00 -11.95
N THR A 147 -6.22 -1.01 -12.11
CA THR A 147 -6.57 0.25 -12.78
C THR A 147 -6.43 0.09 -14.29
N ALA A 148 -5.40 -0.62 -14.74
CA ALA A 148 -5.09 -0.85 -16.16
C ALA A 148 -5.66 -2.16 -16.75
N ASN A 149 -6.23 -3.04 -15.92
CA ASN A 149 -6.82 -4.31 -16.33
C ASN A 149 -8.25 -4.42 -15.76
N ASP A 150 -9.22 -4.69 -16.63
CA ASP A 150 -10.61 -4.88 -16.25
C ASP A 150 -10.85 -6.38 -15.96
N ILE A 151 -10.93 -6.74 -14.68
CA ILE A 151 -11.11 -8.12 -14.20
C ILE A 151 -12.45 -8.29 -13.49
N GLN A 152 -13.05 -9.48 -13.61
CA GLN A 152 -14.29 -9.82 -12.93
C GLN A 152 -13.99 -10.43 -11.56
N LEU A 153 -14.15 -9.62 -10.50
CA LEU A 153 -14.05 -10.08 -9.11
C LEU A 153 -15.42 -10.02 -8.44
N ALA A 154 -15.82 -11.11 -7.79
CA ALA A 154 -16.92 -11.09 -6.83
C ALA A 154 -16.55 -10.15 -5.66
N ASN A 155 -17.49 -9.33 -5.19
CA ASN A 155 -17.30 -8.40 -4.07
C ASN A 155 -16.04 -7.52 -4.21
N PRO A 156 -15.94 -6.62 -5.22
CA PRO A 156 -14.71 -5.86 -5.47
C PRO A 156 -14.34 -4.93 -4.30
N GLU A 157 -13.04 -4.83 -4.02
CA GLU A 157 -12.44 -4.11 -2.89
C GLU A 157 -11.62 -2.89 -3.36
N GLN A 158 -11.26 -1.98 -2.44
CA GLN A 158 -10.34 -0.88 -2.72
C GLN A 158 -8.88 -1.35 -2.53
N TYR A 159 -7.98 -0.98 -3.44
CA TYR A 159 -6.57 -1.33 -3.37
C TYR A 159 -5.81 -0.63 -2.22
N PRO A 160 -4.75 -1.25 -1.65
CA PRO A 160 -4.31 -2.62 -1.88
C PRO A 160 -5.20 -3.64 -1.14
N PHE A 161 -5.53 -4.74 -1.81
CA PHE A 161 -6.13 -5.93 -1.19
C PHE A 161 -5.50 -7.20 -1.77
N PHE A 162 -5.70 -8.34 -1.10
CA PHE A 162 -5.10 -9.61 -1.45
C PHE A 162 -6.13 -10.73 -1.46
N ARG A 163 -5.99 -11.70 -2.37
CA ARG A 163 -6.82 -12.92 -2.39
C ARG A 163 -5.99 -14.14 -2.72
N LEU A 164 -6.30 -15.25 -2.07
CA LEU A 164 -5.87 -16.57 -2.48
C LEU A 164 -6.93 -17.16 -3.43
N PHE A 165 -6.47 -17.80 -4.49
CA PHE A 165 -7.27 -18.66 -5.35
C PHE A 165 -6.77 -20.10 -5.09
N PRO A 166 -7.49 -20.90 -4.27
CA PRO A 166 -6.99 -22.21 -3.85
C PRO A 166 -7.06 -23.26 -4.95
N THR A 167 -6.13 -24.20 -4.89
CA THR A 167 -6.09 -25.41 -5.73
C THR A 167 -7.42 -26.18 -5.66
N ASP A 168 -7.98 -26.50 -6.83
CA ASP A 168 -9.30 -27.12 -7.05
C ASP A 168 -10.52 -26.26 -6.65
N SER A 169 -10.35 -24.95 -6.42
CA SER A 169 -11.45 -24.00 -6.15
C SER A 169 -11.70 -23.04 -7.33
N GLN A 170 -12.95 -22.61 -7.50
CA GLN A 170 -13.30 -21.41 -8.29
C GLN A 170 -13.66 -20.21 -7.40
N GLU A 171 -13.77 -20.41 -6.09
CA GLU A 171 -14.03 -19.36 -5.11
C GLU A 171 -12.71 -18.84 -4.53
N ALA A 172 -12.49 -17.53 -4.67
CA ALA A 172 -11.31 -16.85 -4.16
C ALA A 172 -11.49 -16.44 -2.68
N VAL A 173 -10.54 -16.81 -1.83
CA VAL A 173 -10.53 -16.48 -0.41
C VAL A 173 -9.93 -15.09 -0.21
N MET A 174 -10.71 -14.18 0.37
CA MET A 174 -10.32 -12.80 0.63
C MET A 174 -9.45 -12.70 1.89
N TYR A 175 -8.25 -12.14 1.76
CA TYR A 175 -7.35 -11.94 2.90
C TYR A 175 -7.86 -10.83 3.82
N LYS A 176 -7.89 -11.10 5.13
CA LYS A 176 -8.32 -10.14 6.18
C LYS A 176 -7.28 -9.94 7.29
N GLY A 177 -6.11 -10.57 7.19
CA GLY A 177 -5.06 -10.47 8.19
C GLY A 177 -4.26 -9.18 8.07
N GLU A 178 -3.27 -9.01 8.94
CA GLU A 178 -2.37 -7.87 8.90
C GLU A 178 -1.46 -7.93 7.66
N HIS A 179 -1.08 -6.78 7.11
CA HIS A 179 -0.17 -6.73 5.96
C HIS A 179 1.30 -6.86 6.44
N THR A 180 1.63 -8.01 7.02
CA THR A 180 2.94 -8.36 7.58
C THR A 180 3.41 -9.72 7.04
N MET A 181 4.72 -9.98 7.06
CA MET A 181 5.27 -11.26 6.57
C MET A 181 4.63 -12.45 7.29
N LYS A 182 4.52 -12.36 8.62
CA LYS A 182 3.89 -13.39 9.45
C LYS A 182 2.43 -13.61 9.04
N GLY A 183 1.63 -12.55 8.94
CA GLY A 183 0.21 -12.67 8.59
C GLY A 183 -0.02 -13.33 7.21
N PHE A 184 0.82 -13.02 6.22
CA PHE A 184 0.76 -13.68 4.92
C PHE A 184 1.18 -15.16 4.99
N CYS A 185 2.24 -15.50 5.74
CA CYS A 185 2.67 -16.88 5.95
C CYS A 185 1.60 -17.70 6.67
N ASP A 186 1.12 -17.24 7.83
CA ASP A 186 0.06 -17.86 8.64
C ASP A 186 -1.18 -18.19 7.80
N PHE A 187 -1.54 -17.29 6.87
CA PHE A 187 -2.71 -17.45 6.00
C PHE A 187 -2.48 -18.42 4.85
N LEU A 188 -1.30 -18.42 4.22
CA LEU A 188 -0.96 -19.40 3.18
C LEU A 188 -0.88 -20.80 3.80
N GLU A 189 -0.14 -20.95 4.89
CA GLU A 189 0.10 -22.21 5.60
C GLU A 189 -1.19 -22.82 6.19
N SER A 190 -2.24 -22.01 6.42
CA SER A 190 -3.56 -22.48 6.86
C SER A 190 -4.58 -22.78 5.75
N HIS A 191 -4.27 -22.50 4.48
CA HIS A 191 -5.18 -22.72 3.34
C HIS A 191 -4.58 -23.60 2.23
N VAL A 192 -3.25 -23.61 2.09
CA VAL A 192 -2.51 -24.45 1.14
C VAL A 192 -2.60 -25.91 1.57
N LYS A 193 -3.04 -26.78 0.66
CA LYS A 193 -2.99 -28.22 0.88
C LYS A 193 -1.56 -28.67 0.63
N VAL A 194 -0.83 -29.06 1.67
CA VAL A 194 0.50 -29.68 1.50
C VAL A 194 0.32 -30.98 0.71
N ARG A 195 0.66 -30.93 -0.58
CA ARG A 195 0.86 -32.12 -1.42
C ARG A 195 2.26 -32.63 -1.08
N ILE A 196 2.35 -33.53 -0.10
CA ILE A 196 3.60 -34.21 0.22
C ILE A 196 3.93 -35.14 -0.95
N GLU A 197 4.84 -34.70 -1.81
CA GLU A 197 5.66 -35.57 -2.63
C GLU A 197 6.90 -35.94 -1.79
N GLU A 198 7.39 -37.18 -1.91
CA GLU A 198 8.16 -37.85 -0.85
C GLU A 198 9.55 -37.23 -0.53
N ASP A 199 10.01 -36.26 -1.34
CA ASP A 199 11.27 -35.52 -1.12
C ASP A 199 11.14 -34.34 -0.13
N ASP A 200 9.95 -33.76 0.09
CA ASP A 200 9.76 -32.58 0.94
C ASP A 200 9.94 -32.86 2.45
N GLU A 201 9.83 -34.13 2.88
CA GLU A 201 9.86 -34.52 4.30
C GLU A 201 11.19 -34.16 4.99
N LEU A 202 12.31 -34.18 4.25
CA LEU A 202 13.63 -33.84 4.75
C LEU A 202 13.75 -32.37 5.21
N LEU A 203 13.13 -31.43 4.49
CA LEU A 203 13.20 -30.00 4.79
C LEU A 203 12.40 -29.61 6.04
N TYR A 204 11.38 -30.39 6.41
CA TYR A 204 10.63 -30.21 7.65
C TYR A 204 11.32 -30.85 8.86
N ILE A 205 12.13 -31.89 8.65
CA ILE A 205 12.93 -32.52 9.71
C ILE A 205 14.10 -31.60 10.10
N GLU A 206 14.92 -31.15 9.14
CA GLU A 206 16.09 -30.29 9.42
C GLU A 206 15.72 -29.01 10.18
N GLN A 207 14.58 -28.40 9.88
CA GLN A 207 14.13 -27.17 10.55
C GLN A 207 13.59 -27.40 11.98
N ASN A 208 13.14 -28.61 12.31
CA ASN A 208 12.70 -28.95 13.67
C ASN A 208 13.86 -29.48 14.52
N GLU A 209 14.75 -30.32 13.97
CA GLU A 209 15.91 -30.85 14.72
C GLU A 209 16.83 -29.72 15.22
N VAL A 210 17.11 -28.72 14.38
CA VAL A 210 17.89 -27.53 14.77
C VAL A 210 17.17 -26.68 15.85
N ALA A 211 15.83 -26.70 15.88
CA ALA A 211 15.04 -25.97 16.86
C ALA A 211 14.91 -26.70 18.22
N GLU A 212 15.04 -28.04 18.25
CA GLU A 212 15.03 -28.82 19.48
C GLU A 212 16.42 -28.93 20.14
N GLU A 213 17.51 -28.92 19.36
CA GLU A 213 18.88 -29.06 19.92
C GLU A 213 19.34 -27.82 20.74
N GLU A 214 18.90 -26.59 20.40
CA GLU A 214 19.26 -25.38 21.17
C GLU A 214 18.64 -25.32 22.59
N VAL A 215 17.66 -26.17 22.93
CA VAL A 215 16.85 -26.04 24.16
C VAL A 215 17.40 -26.87 25.35
N LEU A 216 18.40 -27.73 25.13
CA LEU A 216 18.78 -28.80 26.07
C LEU A 216 20.00 -28.53 26.97
N ALA A 217 20.45 -27.28 27.12
CA ALA A 217 21.74 -26.94 27.73
C ALA A 217 21.70 -25.93 28.91
N GLU A 218 21.05 -26.27 30.03
CA GLU A 218 21.33 -25.66 31.36
C GLU A 218 21.75 -26.73 32.41
N PRO A 219 22.71 -26.44 33.31
CA PRO A 219 23.22 -27.41 34.29
C PRO A 219 22.48 -27.41 35.65
N GLU A 220 22.28 -28.61 36.22
CA GLU A 220 21.71 -28.80 37.57
C GLU A 220 22.67 -28.40 38.72
N MET A 221 22.15 -28.38 39.96
CA MET A 221 22.81 -27.76 41.12
C MET A 221 22.55 -28.52 42.45
N GLN A 222 23.45 -28.36 43.43
CA GLN A 222 23.32 -28.69 44.87
C GLN A 222 23.48 -30.19 45.26
N HIS A 223 24.00 -30.58 46.43
CA HIS A 223 24.75 -29.85 47.50
C HIS A 223 25.76 -30.86 48.17
N ILE A 224 26.31 -30.78 49.39
CA ILE A 224 26.06 -30.04 50.67
C ILE A 224 27.41 -29.85 51.42
N ASP A 225 27.38 -29.43 52.69
CA ASP A 225 28.47 -29.51 53.70
C ASP A 225 29.71 -28.59 53.49
N LYS A 226 30.47 -28.18 54.54
CA LYS A 226 30.24 -28.15 56.00
C LYS A 226 31.03 -26.97 56.65
N LEU A 227 31.10 -26.91 57.98
CA LEU A 227 31.67 -25.85 58.84
C LEU A 227 32.24 -26.49 60.13
N PRO A 228 33.00 -25.82 61.04
CA PRO A 228 33.43 -24.39 61.11
C PRO A 228 34.97 -24.26 61.38
N GLU A 229 35.65 -23.31 62.07
CA GLU A 229 35.41 -22.18 63.02
C GLU A 229 36.48 -21.07 62.88
N LYS A 230 36.04 -19.79 62.90
CA LYS A 230 36.62 -18.59 63.58
C LYS A 230 37.93 -17.85 63.13
N PRO A 231 38.13 -16.58 63.60
CA PRO A 231 39.00 -15.55 62.96
C PRO A 231 39.90 -14.82 64.01
N PRO A 232 40.23 -13.50 63.92
CA PRO A 232 40.58 -12.59 62.81
C PRO A 232 42.00 -11.98 62.95
N LEU A 233 42.46 -11.14 62.01
CA LEU A 233 43.54 -10.15 62.25
C LEU A 233 43.44 -8.90 61.34
N LYS A 234 44.12 -7.81 61.75
CA LYS A 234 44.21 -6.47 61.13
C LYS A 234 45.61 -5.88 61.41
N VAL A 235 45.85 -4.65 60.93
CA VAL A 235 47.05 -3.77 61.09
C VAL A 235 48.34 -4.32 60.44
N GLU A 236 49.29 -3.53 59.90
CA GLU A 236 49.52 -2.06 59.79
C GLU A 236 49.71 -1.69 58.30
N ASP A 237 49.23 -0.56 57.72
CA ASP A 237 49.62 0.87 57.86
C ASP A 237 51.09 1.19 57.51
N THR A 238 51.29 1.93 56.41
CA THR A 238 52.38 2.92 56.27
C THR A 238 51.91 4.14 55.45
N SER A 239 51.46 5.18 56.15
CA SER A 239 51.50 6.58 55.64
C SER A 239 52.95 6.98 55.26
N LYS A 240 53.28 7.96 54.39
CA LYS A 240 52.67 9.25 53.93
C LYS A 240 52.97 9.42 52.40
N GLN A 241 52.77 10.52 51.64
CA GLN A 241 52.79 11.96 51.95
C GLN A 241 52.31 12.86 50.76
N ASP A 242 51.59 13.96 51.08
CA ASP A 242 51.39 15.26 50.37
C ASP A 242 50.97 15.39 48.86
N ARG A 243 50.42 16.59 48.56
CA ARG A 243 50.05 17.16 47.22
C ARG A 243 51.06 18.30 46.88
N PRO A 244 51.01 19.11 45.77
CA PRO A 244 49.93 19.29 44.77
C PRO A 244 50.31 19.67 43.28
N ALA A 245 49.25 19.90 42.48
CA ALA A 245 49.08 20.96 41.45
C ALA A 245 49.66 20.86 40.01
N LYS A 246 48.73 21.01 39.02
CA LYS A 246 48.85 21.56 37.64
C LYS A 246 49.78 20.80 36.63
N GLU A 247 49.60 20.83 35.29
CA GLU A 247 48.92 21.73 34.33
C GLU A 247 48.07 20.98 33.25
N SER A 248 47.56 21.71 32.23
CA SER A 248 46.89 21.21 30.99
C SER A 248 47.85 21.36 29.77
N PRO A 249 47.53 21.24 28.43
CA PRO A 249 46.25 21.21 27.66
C PRO A 249 45.99 19.84 26.95
N ALA A 250 44.83 19.46 26.36
CA ALA A 250 43.65 20.07 25.74
C ALA A 250 43.62 20.01 24.19
N LEU A 251 42.58 19.35 23.64
CA LEU A 251 42.06 19.35 22.25
C LEU A 251 40.85 18.38 22.23
N GLY A 252 39.67 18.66 21.69
CA GLY A 252 39.06 19.90 21.22
C GLY A 252 37.58 19.62 20.91
N SER A 253 36.66 20.54 21.20
CA SER A 253 35.20 20.29 21.11
C SER A 253 34.46 21.37 20.33
N ILE A 254 33.47 20.99 19.54
CA ILE A 254 32.48 21.89 18.96
C ILE A 254 31.08 21.26 19.15
N SER A 255 30.22 22.00 19.82
CA SER A 255 28.78 21.74 19.96
C SER A 255 28.05 23.08 19.85
N GLN A 256 26.87 23.10 19.24
CA GLN A 256 25.98 24.28 19.19
C GLN A 256 24.55 23.86 19.54
N PRO A 257 23.90 24.61 20.44
CA PRO A 257 22.44 24.67 20.51
C PRO A 257 21.92 26.12 20.52
N GLU A 258 20.59 26.25 20.42
CA GLU A 258 19.76 27.43 20.72
C GLU A 258 19.86 28.68 19.81
N GLU A 259 18.78 28.91 19.05
CA GLU A 259 18.29 30.27 18.78
C GLU A 259 16.76 30.29 19.06
N LEU A 260 16.32 31.22 19.90
CA LEU A 260 14.91 31.47 20.22
C LEU A 260 14.62 32.97 20.15
N GLU A 261 13.33 33.31 20.05
CA GLU A 261 12.77 34.62 20.40
C GLU A 261 13.04 35.81 19.45
N ARG A 262 12.23 35.89 18.39
CA ARG A 262 11.64 37.18 17.96
C ARG A 262 10.33 37.05 17.15
N ARG A 263 9.19 37.18 17.83
CA ARG A 263 7.88 37.49 17.19
C ARG A 263 7.05 38.48 18.03
N LYS A 264 7.19 39.75 17.66
CA LYS A 264 6.25 40.87 17.86
C LYS A 264 6.28 41.65 16.52
N GLU A 265 5.25 42.29 16.01
CA GLU A 265 3.95 42.73 16.57
C GLU A 265 2.82 42.47 15.55
N THR A 266 1.55 42.47 15.96
CA THR A 266 0.40 42.48 15.00
C THR A 266 -0.84 43.15 15.60
N ALA A 267 -0.88 44.48 15.49
CA ALA A 267 -1.99 45.40 15.81
C ALA A 267 -1.61 46.75 15.14
N GLU A 268 -2.49 47.66 14.70
CA GLU A 268 -3.95 47.75 14.65
C GLU A 268 -4.32 48.80 13.57
N LYS A 269 -5.44 48.64 12.84
CA LYS A 269 -6.32 49.78 12.45
C LYS A 269 -7.63 49.38 11.80
N GLU A 270 -8.71 49.89 12.39
CA GLU A 270 -10.06 49.97 11.84
C GLU A 270 -10.17 51.19 10.85
N LYS A 271 -11.30 51.59 10.22
CA LYS A 271 -12.74 51.27 10.36
C LYS A 271 -13.51 51.78 9.11
N LYS A 272 -14.83 51.54 9.09
CA LYS A 272 -15.90 52.02 8.16
C LYS A 272 -16.00 51.24 6.83
N VAL A 273 -17.09 50.53 6.48
CA VAL A 273 -18.58 50.68 6.59
C VAL A 273 -19.21 51.26 5.33
N ALA A 274 -19.85 50.37 4.55
CA ALA A 274 -21.18 50.54 3.93
C ALA A 274 -21.63 49.19 3.32
N GLN A 275 -22.94 48.90 3.33
CA GLN A 275 -23.55 47.76 2.63
C GLN A 275 -24.85 48.22 1.91
N PRO A 276 -25.59 47.35 1.19
CA PRO A 276 -25.86 47.52 -0.23
C PRO A 276 -27.08 48.41 -0.57
N LYS A 277 -27.29 48.64 -1.88
CA LYS A 277 -28.57 49.07 -2.45
C LYS A 277 -29.06 48.07 -3.50
N GLU A 278 -30.35 47.81 -3.50
CA GLU A 278 -31.04 46.90 -4.42
C GLU A 278 -31.80 47.65 -5.53
N GLN A 279 -31.83 47.03 -6.72
CA GLN A 279 -33.00 46.92 -7.65
C GLN A 279 -33.59 48.24 -8.25
N PRO A 280 -34.26 48.23 -9.44
CA PRO A 280 -35.36 47.34 -9.82
C PRO A 280 -35.21 46.56 -11.15
N LYS A 281 -36.02 45.50 -11.27
CA LYS A 281 -36.42 44.85 -12.53
C LYS A 281 -37.42 45.70 -13.32
N PRO A 282 -37.48 45.54 -14.66
CA PRO A 282 -38.72 45.59 -15.43
C PRO A 282 -39.36 44.19 -15.56
N GLU A 283 -40.67 44.11 -15.75
CA GLU A 283 -41.39 42.84 -15.86
C GLU A 283 -41.72 42.41 -17.31
N ARG A 284 -41.87 41.09 -17.46
CA ARG A 284 -42.72 40.33 -18.41
C ARG A 284 -43.27 41.05 -19.65
N LYS A 285 -43.04 40.42 -20.81
CA LYS A 285 -44.17 39.97 -21.64
C LYS A 285 -44.12 38.45 -21.83
N LEU A 286 -45.30 37.84 -21.80
CA LEU A 286 -45.59 36.53 -22.38
C LEU A 286 -46.23 36.82 -23.74
N ASP A 287 -45.82 36.09 -24.77
CA ASP A 287 -46.60 35.96 -26.00
C ASP A 287 -46.79 34.46 -26.26
N ILE A 288 -48.05 34.05 -26.35
CA ILE A 288 -48.47 32.68 -26.64
C ILE A 288 -48.91 32.66 -28.10
N LYS A 289 -48.38 31.70 -28.88
CA LYS A 289 -48.99 31.28 -30.13
C LYS A 289 -48.92 29.76 -30.28
N GLU A 290 -50.05 29.12 -30.04
CA GLU A 290 -50.43 27.94 -30.82
C GLU A 290 -50.85 28.42 -32.23
N GLU A 291 -50.53 27.65 -33.26
CA GLU A 291 -51.47 27.24 -34.32
C GLU A 291 -50.77 26.31 -35.32
N LEU A 292 -51.43 25.18 -35.60
CA LEU A 292 -51.35 24.32 -36.79
C LEU A 292 -49.97 23.76 -37.18
#